data_AF-A0A229SNL0-F1
#
_entry.id   AF-A0A229SNL0-F1
#
_cell.length_a   1.000
_cell.length_b   1.000
_cell.length_c   1.000
_cell.angle_alpha   90.00
_cell.angle_beta   90.00
_cell.angle_gamma   90.00
#
_symmetry.space_group_name_H-M   'P 1'
#
loop_
_entity.id
_entity.type
_entity.pdbx_description
1 polymer ?
#
loop_
_entity_poly.entity_id
_entity_poly.type
_entity_poly.pdbx_seq_one_letter_code
_entity_poly.pdbx_strand_id
1 'polypeptide(L)'
;MHPGIVSTGIVDDITPVVLAPFRSLIHRRLLTPEQGASAALRLATDPSLTVVTGRYYVRDQEARSPEVSYDPATRAAAWRLSLDWVTPE
;
A
#
# COMPACT_ATOMS: atom_id res chain seq x y z
N MET A 1 2.73 2.13 -4.00
CA MET A 1 1.37 2.62 -4.26
C MET A 1 0.48 2.31 -3.06
N HIS A 2 -0.49 3.17 -2.76
CA HIS A 2 -1.51 2.92 -1.75
C HIS A 2 -2.88 2.86 -2.45
N PRO A 3 -3.61 1.72 -2.41
CA PRO A 3 -4.85 1.55 -3.18
C PRO A 3 -6.03 2.36 -2.62
N GLY A 4 -5.87 2.97 -1.46
CA GLY A 4 -6.97 3.50 -0.65
C GLY A 4 -7.32 2.50 0.45
N ILE A 5 -8.41 2.74 1.16
CA ILE A 5 -8.88 1.80 2.18
C ILE A 5 -9.77 0.76 1.48
N VAL A 6 -9.28 -0.47 1.41
CA VAL A 6 -9.92 -1.59 0.72
C VAL A 6 -10.53 -2.53 1.75
N SER A 7 -11.72 -3.04 1.46
CA SER A 7 -12.44 -4.01 2.29
C SER A 7 -11.74 -5.38 2.30
N THR A 8 -10.63 -5.50 3.03
CA THR A 8 -9.90 -6.75 3.29
C THR A 8 -9.85 -7.05 4.79
N GLY A 9 -9.32 -8.22 5.16
CA GLY A 9 -9.16 -8.62 6.57
C GLY A 9 -8.28 -7.68 7.40
N ILE A 10 -7.40 -6.90 6.77
CA ILE A 10 -6.55 -5.90 7.46
C ILE A 10 -7.41 -4.88 8.21
N VAL A 11 -8.56 -4.50 7.64
CA VAL A 11 -9.50 -3.54 8.27
C VAL A 11 -10.02 -4.10 9.58
N ASP A 12 -10.23 -5.40 9.65
CA ASP A 12 -10.75 -6.06 10.85
C ASP A 12 -9.72 -6.08 11.97
N ASP A 13 -8.46 -6.34 11.63
CA ASP A 13 -7.35 -6.39 12.58
C ASP A 13 -7.04 -5.01 13.19
N ILE A 14 -7.25 -3.92 12.44
CA ILE A 14 -7.02 -2.55 12.91
C ILE A 14 -8.26 -1.87 13.51
N THR A 15 -9.45 -2.47 13.33
CA THR A 15 -10.70 -1.88 13.83
C THR A 15 -10.82 -2.12 15.34
N PRO A 16 -11.04 -1.08 16.15
CA PRO A 16 -11.27 -1.24 17.58
C PRO A 16 -12.43 -2.21 17.88
N VAL A 17 -12.25 -3.10 18.86
CA VAL A 17 -13.25 -4.12 19.24
C VAL A 17 -14.62 -3.51 19.54
N VAL A 18 -14.68 -2.30 20.10
CA VAL A 18 -15.94 -1.58 20.38
C VAL A 18 -16.76 -1.28 19.12
N LEU A 19 -16.14 -1.23 17.94
CA LEU A 19 -16.78 -1.00 16.65
C LEU A 19 -17.14 -2.29 15.90
N ALA A 20 -16.80 -3.46 16.45
CA ALA A 20 -17.10 -4.76 15.83
C ALA A 20 -18.58 -4.96 15.43
N PRO A 21 -19.58 -4.50 16.21
CA PRO A 21 -20.99 -4.59 15.81
C PRO A 21 -21.31 -3.84 14.50
N PHE A 22 -20.50 -2.85 14.13
CA PHE A 22 -20.67 -2.05 12.92
C PHE A 22 -19.79 -2.49 11.74
N ARG A 23 -19.07 -3.61 11.87
CA ARG A 23 -18.13 -4.14 10.86
C ARG A 23 -18.74 -4.18 9.45
N SER A 24 -19.95 -4.73 9.30
CA SER A 24 -20.62 -4.80 7.99
C SER A 24 -20.84 -3.41 7.35
N LEU A 25 -21.22 -2.42 8.15
CA LEU A 25 -21.41 -1.05 7.68
C LEU A 25 -20.08 -0.38 7.30
N ILE A 26 -19.01 -0.67 8.06
CA ILE A 26 -17.66 -0.22 7.77
C ILE A 26 -17.22 -0.76 6.41
N HIS A 27 -17.24 -2.07 6.20
CA HIS A 27 -16.85 -2.68 4.92
C HIS A 27 -17.64 -2.14 3.73
N ARG A 28 -18.95 -1.90 3.90
CA ARG A 28 -19.80 -1.36 2.83
C ARG A 28 -19.39 0.05 2.37
N ARG A 29 -18.64 0.81 3.18
CA ARG A 29 -18.13 2.15 2.81
C ARG A 29 -16.72 2.14 2.23
N LEU A 30 -16.06 0.99 2.19
CA LEU A 30 -14.70 0.85 1.68
C LEU A 30 -14.70 0.45 0.20
N LEU A 31 -13.54 0.58 -0.44
CA LEU A 31 -13.36 0.07 -1.79
C LEU A 31 -13.48 -1.45 -1.80
N THR A 32 -14.11 -2.03 -2.82
CA THR A 32 -14.00 -3.47 -3.06
C THR A 32 -12.56 -3.83 -3.46
N PRO A 33 -12.13 -5.09 -3.31
CA PRO A 33 -10.81 -5.53 -3.79
C PRO A 33 -10.56 -5.21 -5.26
N GLU A 34 -11.57 -5.36 -6.12
CA GLU A 34 -11.49 -5.06 -7.56
C GLU A 34 -11.29 -3.55 -7.79
N GLN A 35 -12.03 -2.71 -7.07
CA GLN A 35 -11.86 -1.26 -7.13
C GLN A 35 -10.48 -0.84 -6.63
N GLY A 36 -9.99 -1.42 -5.53
CA GLY A 36 -8.66 -1.17 -4.98
C GLY A 36 -7.51 -1.61 -5.90
N ALA A 37 -7.72 -2.69 -6.68
CA ALA A 37 -6.74 -3.21 -7.61
C ALA A 37 -6.60 -2.37 -8.90
N SER A 38 -7.62 -1.57 -9.24
CA SER A 38 -7.66 -0.80 -10.50
C SER A 38 -6.38 0.04 -10.75
N ALA A 39 -5.91 0.75 -9.71
CA ALA A 39 -4.69 1.55 -9.79
C ALA A 39 -3.44 0.69 -9.97
N ALA A 40 -3.33 -0.42 -9.23
CA ALA A 40 -2.21 -1.34 -9.34
C ALA A 40 -2.13 -1.95 -10.74
N LEU A 41 -3.27 -2.36 -11.30
CA LEU A 41 -3.36 -2.88 -12.66
C LEU A 41 -2.89 -1.85 -13.67
N ARG A 42 -3.40 -0.61 -13.61
CA ARG A 42 -2.96 0.47 -14.51
C ARG A 42 -1.47 0.71 -14.40
N LEU A 43 -0.93 0.86 -13.19
CA LEU A 43 0.50 1.11 -12.98
C LEU A 43 1.39 -0.03 -13.51
N ALA A 44 0.89 -1.26 -13.49
CA ALA A 44 1.62 -2.43 -13.97
C ALA A 44 1.52 -2.64 -15.50
N THR A 45 0.43 -2.20 -16.13
CA THR A 45 0.13 -2.56 -17.54
C THR A 45 0.09 -1.40 -18.52
N ASP A 46 -0.04 -0.15 -18.05
CA ASP A 46 -0.11 1.04 -18.91
C ASP A 46 1.24 1.26 -19.62
N PRO A 47 1.29 1.14 -20.97
CA PRO A 47 2.53 1.29 -21.72
C PRO A 47 3.17 2.67 -21.58
N SER A 48 2.39 3.70 -21.25
CA SER A 48 2.93 5.05 -21.02
C SER A 48 3.80 5.14 -19.75
N LEU A 49 3.71 4.15 -18.85
CA LEU A 49 4.44 4.11 -17.60
C LEU A 49 5.67 3.21 -17.61
N THR A 50 5.97 2.53 -18.72
CA THR A 50 7.07 1.53 -18.78
C THR A 50 8.43 2.07 -18.36
N VAL A 51 8.70 3.36 -18.60
CA VAL A 51 9.97 4.02 -18.25
C VAL A 51 9.91 4.81 -16.94
N VAL A 52 8.75 4.85 -16.27
CA VAL A 52 8.53 5.67 -15.08
C VAL A 52 8.92 4.87 -13.83
N THR A 53 9.90 5.36 -13.09
CA THR A 53 10.39 4.73 -11.85
C THR A 53 10.45 5.73 -10.69
N GLY A 54 10.51 5.22 -9.46
CA GLY A 54 10.68 6.06 -8.25
C GLY A 54 9.48 6.94 -7.87
N ARG A 55 8.33 6.77 -8.52
CA ARG A 55 7.10 7.52 -8.24
C ARG A 55 6.22 6.79 -7.22
N TYR A 56 5.46 7.56 -6.45
CA TYR A 56 4.49 7.05 -5.50
C TYR A 56 3.08 7.51 -5.87
N TYR A 57 2.10 6.64 -5.70
CA TYR A 57 0.71 6.87 -6.10
C TYR A 57 -0.23 6.52 -4.96
N VAL A 58 -1.26 7.34 -4.76
CA VAL A 58 -2.41 7.05 -3.91
C VAL A 58 -3.62 6.94 -4.82
N ARG A 59 -4.19 5.74 -4.93
CA ARG A 59 -5.12 5.37 -6.00
C ARG A 59 -4.45 5.64 -7.36
N ASP A 60 -5.15 6.33 -8.25
CA ASP A 60 -4.73 6.64 -9.61
C ASP A 60 -3.83 7.89 -9.72
N GLN A 61 -3.67 8.65 -8.63
CA GLN A 61 -2.97 9.94 -8.62
C GLN A 61 -1.57 9.83 -8.04
N GLU A 62 -0.61 10.51 -8.67
CA GLU A 62 0.74 10.67 -8.11
C GLU A 62 0.66 11.49 -6.81
N ALA A 63 1.39 11.07 -5.78
CA ALA A 63 1.41 11.71 -4.48
C ALA A 63 2.81 11.60 -3.87
N ARG A 64 3.10 12.46 -2.89
CA ARG A 64 4.34 12.39 -2.11
C ARG A 64 4.13 11.52 -0.87
N SER A 65 5.06 10.61 -0.60
CA SER A 65 5.10 9.82 0.64
C SER A 65 5.77 10.61 1.77
N PRO A 66 5.73 10.14 3.04
CA PRO A 66 6.42 10.82 4.14
C PRO A 66 7.91 11.04 3.89
N GLU A 67 8.48 12.13 4.39
CA GLU A 67 9.86 12.55 4.04
C GLU A 67 10.93 11.50 4.37
N VAL A 68 10.76 10.78 5.49
CA VAL A 68 11.67 9.70 5.91
C VAL A 68 11.83 8.61 4.84
N SER A 69 10.83 8.40 3.98
CA SER A 69 10.89 7.41 2.90
C SER A 69 11.91 7.77 1.81
N TYR A 70 12.32 9.03 1.72
CA TYR A 70 13.30 9.50 0.74
C TYR A 70 14.74 9.49 1.28
N ASP A 71 14.94 9.43 2.60
CA ASP A 71 16.25 9.42 3.23
C ASP A 71 17.09 8.21 2.75
N PRO A 72 18.23 8.44 2.05
CA PRO A 72 19.08 7.35 1.56
C PRO A 72 19.65 6.48 2.67
N ALA A 73 19.99 7.06 3.83
CA ALA A 73 20.58 6.32 4.94
C ALA A 73 19.58 5.32 5.53
N THR A 74 18.35 5.79 5.80
CA THR A 74 17.24 4.94 6.26
C THR A 74 16.94 3.82 5.27
N ARG A 75 16.85 4.11 3.96
CA ARG A 75 16.60 3.08 2.93
C ARG A 75 17.71 2.03 2.86
N ALA A 76 18.97 2.45 2.91
CA ALA A 76 20.10 1.53 2.87
C ALA A 76 20.16 0.63 4.13
N ALA A 77 19.86 1.18 5.30
CA ALA A 77 19.79 0.42 6.54
C ALA A 77 18.67 -0.61 6.52
N ALA A 78 17.45 -0.22 6.11
CA ALA A 78 16.32 -1.14 5.98
C ALA A 78 16.60 -2.30 5.02
N TRP A 79 17.25 -2.00 3.88
CA TRP A 79 17.67 -3.02 2.92
C TRP A 79 18.68 -4.01 3.50
N ARG A 80 19.73 -3.50 4.16
CA ARG A 80 20.76 -4.33 4.82
C ARG A 80 20.14 -5.30 5.82
N LEU A 81 19.35 -4.78 6.76
CA LEU A 81 18.71 -5.59 7.80
C LEU A 81 17.79 -6.66 7.19
N SER A 82 17.08 -6.32 6.11
CA SER A 82 16.23 -7.28 5.39
C SER A 82 17.06 -8.42 4.78
N LEU A 83 18.23 -8.13 4.20
CA LEU A 83 19.12 -9.16 3.66
C LEU A 83 19.64 -10.09 4.75
N ASP A 84 20.02 -9.53 5.90
CA ASP A 84 20.52 -10.30 7.04
C ASP A 84 19.45 -11.28 7.57
N TRP A 85 18.16 -10.91 7.52
CA TRP A 85 17.06 -11.77 8.00
C TRP A 85 16.62 -12.87 7.04
N VAL A 86 16.82 -12.70 5.73
CA VAL A 86 16.39 -13.69 4.72
C VAL A 86 17.50 -14.63 4.28
N THR A 87 18.76 -14.33 4.62
CA THR A 87 19.89 -15.18 4.29
C THR A 87 20.04 -16.24 5.39
N PRO A 88 19.81 -17.54 5.10
CA PRO A 88 20.09 -18.60 6.06
C PRO A 88 21.60 -18.69 6.35
N GLU A 89 21.96 -19.13 7.56
CA GLU A 89 23.35 -19.47 7.92
C GLU A 89 23.94 -20.59 7.06
#